data_AF-A0A7S1FFF5-F1
#
_entry.id   AF-A0A7S1FFF5-F1
#
_cell.length_a   1.000
_cell.length_b   1.000
_cell.length_c   1.000
_cell.angle_alpha   90.00
_cell.angle_beta   90.00
_cell.angle_gamma   90.00
#
_symmetry.space_group_name_H-M   'P 1'
#
loop_
_entity.id
_entity.type
_entity.pdbx_description
1 polymer ?
#
loop_
_entity_poly.entity_id
_entity_poly.type
_entity_poly.pdbx_seq_one_letter_code
_entity_poly.pdbx_strand_id
1 'polypeptide(L)'
;TEFELGLHFGSLAEATPRTFDGKWRTEKGNFNTLAHGEIFWFDAQVTCTRVEGGTLLMKFDGEVFSATMEEGGGKLVWNDGDFWIREEEASPLEVIFVG
;
A
#
# COMPACT_ATOMS: atom_id res chain seq x y z
N THR A 1 35.44 8.44 -19.76
CA THR A 1 35.16 7.06 -20.20
C THR A 1 34.04 6.55 -19.32
N GLU A 2 32.89 6.29 -19.95
CA GLU A 2 31.65 5.78 -19.35
C GLU A 2 31.80 4.36 -18.78
N PHE A 3 30.69 3.86 -18.21
CA PHE A 3 30.37 2.46 -17.82
C PHE A 3 30.78 2.10 -16.37
N GLU A 4 29.90 1.75 -15.42
CA GLU A 4 28.52 1.25 -15.49
C GLU A 4 27.71 1.55 -14.22
N LEU A 5 26.42 1.86 -14.44
CA LEU A 5 25.35 1.82 -13.46
C LEU A 5 25.09 0.37 -13.06
N GLY A 6 25.73 -0.09 -11.98
CA GLY A 6 25.41 -1.35 -11.33
C GLY A 6 24.27 -1.20 -10.32
N LEU A 7 23.08 -0.78 -10.75
CA LEU A 7 21.88 -0.93 -9.92
C LEU A 7 21.63 -2.43 -9.77
N HIS A 8 21.92 -2.96 -8.58
CA HIS A 8 21.71 -4.36 -8.23
C HIS A 8 20.24 -4.76 -8.46
N PHE A 9 20.00 -5.47 -9.56
CA PHE A 9 18.90 -6.41 -9.66
C PHE A 9 19.23 -7.63 -8.81
N GLY A 10 18.44 -7.85 -7.75
CA GLY A 10 18.45 -9.10 -7.02
C GLY A 10 18.65 -8.94 -5.52
N SER A 11 17.56 -8.65 -4.82
CA SER A 11 17.35 -9.29 -3.52
C SER A 11 15.86 -9.59 -3.38
N LEU A 12 15.52 -10.88 -3.35
CA LEU A 12 14.25 -11.43 -2.86
C LEU A 12 14.11 -11.19 -1.33
N ALA A 13 14.59 -10.06 -0.84
CA ALA A 13 14.54 -9.71 0.57
C ALA A 13 13.21 -9.04 0.82
N GLU A 14 12.28 -9.83 1.36
CA GLU A 14 11.16 -9.39 2.19
C GLU A 14 10.44 -8.18 1.61
N ALA A 15 9.41 -8.41 0.78
CA ALA A 15 8.42 -7.38 0.49
C ALA A 15 7.82 -6.95 1.83
N THR A 16 8.45 -5.96 2.46
CA THR A 16 8.03 -5.49 3.77
C THR A 16 6.61 -4.97 3.60
N PRO A 17 5.72 -5.16 4.59
CA PRO A 17 4.39 -4.55 4.57
C PRO A 17 4.42 -3.05 4.25
N ARG A 18 5.56 -2.40 4.50
CA ARG A 18 5.86 -1.01 4.15
C ARG A 18 5.57 -0.60 2.72
N THR A 19 5.62 -1.50 1.74
CA THR A 19 5.19 -1.16 0.37
C THR A 19 3.69 -0.82 0.35
N PHE A 20 2.91 -1.53 1.16
CA PHE A 20 1.48 -1.35 1.32
C PHE A 20 1.13 -0.27 2.37
N ASP A 21 2.09 0.16 3.20
CA ASP A 21 1.83 1.16 4.24
C ASP A 21 1.34 2.47 3.62
N GLY A 22 0.30 3.08 4.18
CA GLY A 22 -0.30 4.30 3.69
C GLY A 22 -1.74 4.48 4.16
N LYS A 23 -2.32 5.62 3.80
CA LYS A 23 -3.75 5.86 3.97
C LYS A 23 -4.48 5.47 2.69
N TRP A 24 -5.53 4.69 2.85
CA TRP A 24 -6.22 4.02 1.76
C TRP A 24 -7.71 4.31 1.82
N ARG A 25 -8.28 4.76 0.71
CA ARG A 25 -9.70 5.03 0.56
C ARG A 25 -10.39 3.86 -0.15
N THR A 26 -11.40 3.27 0.47
CA THR A 26 -12.22 2.21 -0.13
C THR A 26 -13.17 2.77 -1.20
N GLU A 27 -13.79 1.90 -2.01
CA GLU A 27 -14.83 2.31 -2.96
C GLU A 27 -15.99 3.06 -2.27
N LYS A 28 -16.30 2.69 -1.02
CA LYS A 28 -17.36 3.30 -0.21
C LYS A 28 -16.98 4.67 0.38
N GLY A 29 -15.74 5.13 0.18
CA GLY A 29 -15.25 6.42 0.67
C GLY A 29 -14.71 6.40 2.11
N ASN A 30 -14.63 5.23 2.76
CA ASN A 30 -14.02 5.09 4.08
C ASN A 30 -12.50 5.09 3.96
N PHE A 31 -11.82 5.54 5.01
CA PHE A 31 -10.36 5.55 5.08
C PHE A 31 -9.86 4.53 6.08
N ASN A 32 -8.94 3.68 5.62
CA ASN A 32 -8.20 2.74 6.44
C ASN A 32 -6.71 3.09 6.35
N THR A 33 -5.97 2.88 7.42
CA THR A 33 -4.52 3.04 7.41
C THR A 33 -3.88 1.68 7.45
N LEU A 34 -2.96 1.42 6.53
CA LEU A 34 -2.08 0.27 6.60
C LEU A 34 -0.73 0.75 7.14
N ALA A 35 -0.26 0.18 8.24
CA ALA A 35 1.02 0.52 8.82
C ALA A 35 1.59 -0.67 9.58
N HIS A 36 2.90 -0.93 9.41
CA HIS A 36 3.62 -1.92 10.21
C HIS A 36 3.05 -3.35 10.12
N GLY A 37 2.42 -3.69 9.00
CA GLY A 37 1.77 -4.99 8.84
C GLY A 37 0.42 -5.10 9.54
N GLU A 38 -0.21 -3.99 9.88
CA GLU A 38 -1.56 -3.93 10.44
C GLU A 38 -2.44 -3.01 9.59
N ILE A 39 -3.73 -3.35 9.49
CA ILE A 39 -4.77 -2.48 8.96
C ILE A 39 -5.54 -1.91 10.15
N PHE A 40 -5.53 -0.59 10.25
CA PHE A 40 -6.36 0.22 11.14
C PHE A 40 -7.61 0.63 10.36
N TRP A 41 -8.72 -0.03 10.66
CA TRP A 41 -10.00 0.18 10.00
C TRP A 41 -10.67 1.46 10.47
N PHE A 42 -11.53 2.04 9.63
CA PHE A 42 -12.29 3.26 9.95
C PHE A 42 -13.19 3.14 11.20
N ASP A 43 -13.56 1.92 11.59
CA ASP A 43 -14.40 1.60 12.75
C ASP A 43 -13.58 1.26 14.01
N ALA A 44 -12.28 1.58 14.01
CA ALA A 44 -11.31 1.31 15.06
C ALA A 44 -10.96 -0.17 15.28
N GLN A 45 -11.37 -1.07 14.39
CA GLN A 45 -10.83 -2.43 14.38
C GLN A 45 -9.37 -2.43 13.90
N VAL A 46 -8.62 -3.46 14.29
CA VAL A 46 -7.25 -3.69 13.83
C VAL A 46 -7.12 -5.12 13.33
N THR A 47 -6.55 -5.30 12.14
CA THR A 47 -6.30 -6.61 11.54
C THR A 47 -4.83 -6.77 11.17
N CYS A 48 -4.20 -7.84 11.65
CA CYS A 48 -2.84 -8.19 11.23
C CYS A 48 -2.83 -8.64 9.77
N THR A 49 -1.77 -8.27 9.07
CA THR A 49 -1.53 -8.63 7.68
C THR A 49 -0.19 -9.33 7.52
N ARG A 50 -0.03 -10.01 6.40
CA ARG A 50 1.22 -10.63 5.99
C ARG A 50 1.44 -10.40 4.50
N VAL A 51 2.68 -10.26 4.07
CA VAL A 51 3.00 -10.21 2.65
C VAL A 51 3.63 -11.53 2.22
N GLU A 52 3.10 -12.13 1.16
CA GLU A 52 3.64 -13.34 0.52
C GLU A 52 3.71 -13.12 -0.99
N GLY A 53 4.91 -13.22 -1.58
CA GLY A 53 5.08 -13.11 -3.04
C GLY A 53 4.59 -11.79 -3.65
N GLY A 54 4.64 -10.68 -2.90
CA GLY A 54 4.13 -9.38 -3.36
C GLY A 54 2.62 -9.22 -3.25
N THR A 55 1.93 -10.17 -2.61
CA THR A 55 0.51 -10.10 -2.29
C THR A 55 0.35 -9.83 -0.80
N LEU A 56 -0.47 -8.84 -0.45
CA LEU A 56 -0.87 -8.58 0.92
C LEU A 56 -2.01 -9.55 1.29
N LEU A 57 -1.89 -10.20 2.42
CA LEU A 57 -2.86 -11.15 2.96
C LEU A 57 -3.38 -10.60 4.29
N MET A 58 -4.68 -10.72 4.52
CA MET A 58 -5.29 -10.44 5.81
C MET A 58 -6.29 -11.54 6.16
N LYS A 59 -6.52 -11.74 7.45
CA LYS A 59 -7.62 -12.59 7.92
C LYS A 59 -8.69 -11.71 8.56
N PHE A 60 -9.89 -11.70 7.97
CA PHE A 60 -11.01 -10.91 8.44
C PHE A 60 -12.26 -11.78 8.47
N ASP A 61 -13.01 -11.73 9.58
CA ASP A 61 -14.20 -12.56 9.82
C ASP A 61 -14.02 -14.07 9.54
N GLY A 62 -12.82 -14.60 9.82
CA GLY A 62 -12.50 -16.01 9.60
C GLY A 62 -12.06 -16.35 8.16
N GLU A 63 -12.26 -15.46 7.20
CA GLU A 63 -11.84 -15.60 5.81
C GLU A 63 -10.48 -14.94 5.55
N VAL A 64 -9.79 -15.43 4.51
CA VAL A 64 -8.52 -14.85 4.06
C VAL A 64 -8.76 -14.03 2.81
N PHE A 65 -8.42 -12.75 2.90
CA PHE A 65 -8.46 -11.82 1.79
C PHE A 65 -7.04 -11.53 1.32
N SER A 66 -6.90 -11.33 0.02
CA SER A 66 -5.62 -11.05 -0.63
C SER A 66 -5.73 -9.82 -1.51
N ALA A 67 -4.76 -8.92 -1.40
CA ALA A 67 -4.64 -7.74 -2.24
C ALA A 67 -3.33 -7.72 -3.03
N THR A 68 -3.43 -7.33 -4.29
CA THR A 68 -2.28 -6.98 -5.13
C THR A 68 -2.23 -5.48 -5.37
N MET A 69 -1.02 -4.96 -5.48
CA MET A 69 -0.80 -3.55 -5.77
C MET A 69 -0.72 -3.34 -7.27
N GLU A 70 -1.45 -2.35 -7.77
CA GLU A 70 -1.36 -1.91 -9.17
C GLU A 70 0.01 -1.27 -9.43
N GLU A 71 0.43 -1.31 -10.69
CA GLU A 71 1.64 -0.62 -11.15
C GLU A 71 1.55 0.88 -10.82
N GLY A 72 2.59 1.43 -10.20
CA GLY A 72 2.61 2.81 -9.70
C GLY A 72 2.17 2.96 -8.24
N GLY A 73 1.67 1.90 -7.58
CA GLY A 73 1.48 1.88 -6.13
C GLY A 73 0.28 2.65 -5.59
N GLY A 74 -0.52 3.26 -6.47
CA GLY A 74 -1.67 4.10 -6.12
C GLY A 74 -2.97 3.33 -5.84
N LYS A 75 -3.01 2.02 -6.09
CA LYS A 75 -4.23 1.21 -5.96
C LYS A 75 -3.94 -0.20 -5.45
N LEU A 76 -4.76 -0.67 -4.51
CA LEU A 76 -4.85 -2.08 -4.10
C LEU A 76 -6.11 -2.69 -4.69
N VAL A 77 -5.99 -3.91 -5.22
CA VAL A 77 -7.11 -4.70 -5.73
C VAL A 77 -7.25 -5.94 -4.86
N TRP A 78 -8.38 -6.03 -4.16
CA TRP A 78 -8.71 -7.16 -3.30
C TRP A 78 -9.40 -8.28 -4.07
N ASN A 79 -9.25 -9.51 -3.60
CA ASN A 79 -9.82 -10.71 -4.25
C ASN A 79 -11.34 -10.83 -4.12
N ASP A 80 -11.97 -10.05 -3.25
CA ASP A 80 -13.42 -9.95 -3.09
C ASP A 80 -14.07 -8.96 -4.08
N GLY A 81 -13.24 -8.26 -4.87
CA GLY A 81 -13.67 -7.25 -5.84
C GLY A 81 -13.62 -5.82 -5.33
N ASP A 82 -13.27 -5.59 -4.05
CA ASP A 82 -13.03 -4.23 -3.54
C ASP A 82 -11.69 -3.69 -4.05
N PHE A 83 -11.56 -2.36 -4.12
CA PHE A 83 -10.31 -1.71 -4.45
C PHE A 83 -10.09 -0.50 -3.56
N TRP A 84 -8.85 -0.32 -3.13
CA TRP A 84 -8.47 0.80 -2.29
C TRP A 84 -7.55 1.73 -3.06
N ILE A 85 -7.84 3.02 -3.02
CA ILE A 85 -7.03 4.06 -3.65
C ILE A 85 -6.15 4.69 -2.58
N ARG A 86 -4.84 4.76 -2.84
CA ARG A 86 -3.91 5.43 -1.95
C ARG A 86 -4.24 6.91 -1.93
N GLU A 87 -4.43 7.45 -0.73
CA GLU A 87 -4.42 8.89 -0.57
C GLU A 87 -2.94 9.31 -0.62
N GLU A 88 -2.50 9.83 -1.77
CA GLU A 88 -1.27 10.59 -1.80
C GLU A 88 -1.46 11.77 -0.86
N GLU A 89 -0.57 11.92 0.13
CA GLU A 89 -0.43 13.20 0.80
C GLU A 89 -0.19 14.20 -0.33
N ALA A 90 -1.21 15.00 -0.65
CA ALA A 90 -1.07 16.06 -1.62
C ALA A 90 0.18 16.82 -1.21
N SER A 91 1.24 16.72 -2.02
CA SER A 91 2.47 17.46 -1.76
C SER A 91 2.01 18.89 -1.52
N PRO A 92 2.27 19.50 -0.34
CA PRO A 92 1.85 20.86 -0.10
C PRO A 92 2.45 21.65 -1.26
N LEU A 93 1.56 22.18 -2.09
CA LEU A 93 1.88 22.88 -3.33
C LEU A 93 3.15 23.71 -3.10
N GLU A 94 4.11 23.62 -4.02
CA GLU A 94 5.07 24.70 -4.20
C GLU A 94 4.26 25.99 -4.36
N VAL A 95 4.03 26.69 -3.24
CA VAL A 95 3.54 28.05 -3.25
C VAL A 95 4.72 28.85 -3.76
N ILE A 96 4.79 28.96 -5.09
CA ILE A 96 5.71 29.87 -5.74
C ILE A 96 5.27 31.27 -5.28
N PHE A 97 5.94 31.81 -4.28
CA PHE A 97 5.84 33.22 -3.95
C PHE A 97 6.37 33.98 -5.17
N VAL A 98 5.47 34.46 -6.00
CA VAL A 98 5.78 35.48 -6.99
C VAL A 98 6.01 36.77 -6.20
N GLY A 99 7.27 37.08 -5.95
CA GLY A 99 7.75 38.39 -5.51
C GLY A 99 8.09 39.28 -6.70
#